data_AF-A0A7X7J6D9-F1
#
_entry.id   AF-A0A7X7J6D9-F1
#
_cell.length_a   1.000
_cell.length_b   1.000
_cell.length_c   1.000
_cell.angle_alpha   90.00
_cell.angle_beta   90.00
_cell.angle_gamma   90.00
#
_symmetry.space_group_name_H-M   'P 1'
#
loop_
_entity.id
_entity.type
_entity.pdbx_description
1 polymer ?
#
loop_
_entity_poly.entity_id
_entity_poly.type
_entity_poly.pdbx_seq_one_letter_code
_entity_poly.pdbx_strand_id
1 'polypeptide(L)'
;MLSLGFYKRLNFWFAFMALGLLLGLVGFAAMGEVKDLDLWLHLKMGEWIVAHGQVPSTDVLSASFAGSPWVDHEWLFQVAAHLIRDTFGMDGLILMQVVMVLATFIVLFLLCQHRDRYLALIGLFFLLFQVYQTRFTIRPDIFSIFFLVLSLYLLERKLGRAWCVPAMFLVQVVWTNMHGYSILGVLLVFLWALADVIRRRLPLPRTWRELPALDADAHRRLGLVFIAVVAANFVGPLGVAGALYPVKILFGMAGDMGVFFEHITELARPVTWDSLFSLVRWPYKALIILSTLSFILNWRRVRVCDLLLWAAFLAFSLTALRNMTYFALIACFVTMRN
;
A
#
# COMPACT_ATOMS: atom_id res chain seq x y z
N MET A 1 -17.50 3.46 44.07
CA MET A 1 -16.47 2.89 43.17
C MET A 1 -17.11 2.58 41.83
N LEU A 2 -16.70 3.26 40.76
CA LEU A 2 -17.17 2.95 39.41
C LEU A 2 -16.72 1.54 39.02
N SER A 3 -17.61 0.75 38.43
CA SER A 3 -17.29 -0.64 38.07
C SER A 3 -16.26 -0.68 36.93
N LEU A 4 -15.44 -1.74 36.89
CA LEU A 4 -14.47 -1.96 35.81
C LEU A 4 -15.12 -1.94 34.41
N GLY A 5 -16.41 -2.28 34.33
CA GLY A 5 -17.23 -2.20 33.13
C GLY A 5 -17.56 -0.77 32.68
N PHE A 6 -17.72 0.16 33.62
CA PHE A 6 -17.93 1.58 33.31
C PHE A 6 -16.70 2.19 32.61
N TYR A 7 -15.50 1.95 33.15
CA TYR A 7 -14.25 2.41 32.54
C TYR A 7 -14.01 1.80 31.16
N LYS A 8 -14.32 0.52 30.96
CA LYS A 8 -14.23 -0.13 29.64
C LYS A 8 -15.18 0.50 28.61
N ARG A 9 -16.41 0.81 29.01
CA ARG A 9 -17.38 1.50 28.12
C ARG A 9 -16.97 2.93 27.82
N LEU A 10 -16.49 3.68 28.82
CA LEU A 10 -16.02 5.05 28.63
C LEU A 10 -14.79 5.11 27.70
N ASN A 11 -13.83 4.19 27.88
CA ASN A 11 -12.66 4.08 27.00
C ASN A 11 -13.05 3.75 25.56
N PHE A 12 -14.05 2.88 25.36
CA PHE A 12 -14.57 2.58 24.02
C PHE A 12 -15.15 3.81 23.32
N TRP A 13 -16.02 4.58 23.99
CA TRP A 13 -16.62 5.78 23.40
C TRP A 13 -15.60 6.87 23.12
N PHE A 14 -14.66 7.09 24.06
CA PHE A 14 -13.58 8.05 23.85
C PHE A 14 -12.70 7.67 22.66
N ALA A 15 -12.32 6.38 22.56
CA ALA A 15 -11.57 5.87 21.42
C ALA A 15 -12.34 6.02 20.10
N PHE A 16 -13.65 5.76 20.10
CA PHE A 16 -14.48 5.91 18.91
C PHE A 16 -14.57 7.37 18.44
N MET A 17 -14.78 8.30 19.38
CA MET A 17 -14.77 9.74 19.08
C MET A 17 -13.41 10.21 18.58
N ALA A 18 -12.32 9.80 19.22
CA ALA A 18 -10.96 10.15 18.81
C ALA A 18 -10.61 9.58 17.42
N LEU A 19 -11.05 8.36 17.11
CA LEU A 19 -10.92 7.77 15.78
C LEU A 19 -11.75 8.54 14.74
N GLY A 20 -13.01 8.89 15.07
CA GLY A 20 -13.85 9.71 14.19
C GLY A 20 -13.24 11.08 13.90
N LEU A 21 -12.67 11.73 14.92
CA LEU A 21 -11.95 12.99 14.78
C LEU A 21 -10.69 12.83 13.90
N LEU A 22 -9.92 11.76 14.11
CA LEU A 22 -8.73 11.47 13.30
C LEU A 22 -9.11 11.23 11.84
N LEU A 23 -10.15 10.44 11.57
CA LEU A 23 -10.64 10.23 10.21
C LEU A 23 -11.17 11.52 9.59
N GLY A 24 -11.85 12.37 10.37
CA GLY A 24 -12.27 13.70 9.94
C GLY A 24 -11.07 14.59 9.56
N LEU A 25 -10.01 14.58 10.37
CA LEU A 25 -8.76 15.29 10.10
C LEU A 25 -8.06 14.76 8.84
N VAL A 26 -7.97 13.44 8.69
CA VAL A 26 -7.41 12.80 7.50
C VAL A 26 -8.20 13.19 6.24
N GLY A 27 -9.53 13.13 6.31
CA GLY A 27 -10.41 13.51 5.21
C GLY A 27 -10.24 14.98 4.84
N PHE A 28 -10.26 15.87 5.83
CA PHE A 28 -10.03 17.30 5.63
C PHE A 28 -8.67 17.61 5.01
N ALA A 29 -7.60 16.99 5.52
CA ALA A 29 -6.25 17.16 4.96
C ALA A 29 -6.14 16.63 3.52
N ALA A 30 -6.90 15.57 3.18
CA ALA A 30 -6.97 15.04 1.82
C ALA A 30 -7.77 15.92 0.85
N MET A 31 -8.48 16.95 1.33
CA MET A 31 -9.14 17.95 0.46
C MET A 31 -8.18 19.04 -0.05
N GLY A 32 -6.89 18.95 0.25
CA GLY A 32 -5.89 19.94 -0.14
C GLY A 32 -5.78 20.15 -1.66
N GLU A 33 -5.18 21.28 -2.03
CA GLU A 33 -5.02 21.71 -3.43
C GLU A 33 -4.30 20.68 -4.32
N VAL A 34 -4.60 20.74 -5.61
CA VAL A 34 -3.92 19.96 -6.65
C VAL A 34 -2.47 20.41 -6.77
N LYS A 35 -1.54 19.54 -6.36
CA LYS A 35 -0.08 19.84 -6.35
C LYS A 35 0.72 19.12 -7.42
N ASP A 36 0.12 18.13 -8.06
CA ASP A 36 0.83 17.23 -8.96
C ASP A 36 0.79 17.72 -10.40
N LEU A 37 1.97 17.84 -11.02
CA LEU A 37 2.11 18.33 -12.39
C LEU A 37 1.70 17.26 -13.42
N ASP A 38 1.80 15.97 -13.07
CA ASP A 38 1.47 14.86 -13.98
C ASP A 38 -0.04 14.65 -14.11
N LEU A 39 -0.86 15.26 -13.24
CA LEU A 39 -2.32 15.13 -13.30
C LEU A 39 -2.87 15.50 -14.69
N TRP A 40 -2.38 16.57 -15.29
CA TRP A 40 -2.86 17.01 -16.61
C TRP A 40 -2.53 16.01 -17.71
N LEU A 41 -1.38 15.35 -17.63
CA LEU A 41 -1.02 14.25 -18.51
C LEU A 41 -2.02 13.10 -18.35
N HIS A 42 -2.32 12.70 -17.11
CA HIS A 42 -3.28 11.63 -16.86
C HIS A 42 -4.67 11.95 -17.40
N LEU A 43 -5.16 13.18 -17.19
CA LEU A 43 -6.46 13.59 -17.70
C LEU A 43 -6.50 13.63 -19.23
N LYS A 44 -5.43 14.12 -19.87
CA LYS A 44 -5.39 14.19 -21.33
C LYS A 44 -5.23 12.81 -21.97
N MET A 45 -4.44 11.93 -21.37
CA MET A 45 -4.35 10.54 -21.81
C MET A 45 -5.68 9.79 -21.62
N GLY A 46 -6.36 9.99 -20.49
CA GLY A 46 -7.69 9.42 -20.26
C GLY A 46 -8.71 9.87 -21.30
N GLU A 47 -8.73 11.16 -21.64
CA GLU A 47 -9.54 11.73 -22.72
C GLU A 47 -9.24 11.04 -24.07
N TRP A 48 -7.94 10.90 -24.39
CA TRP A 48 -7.51 10.26 -25.62
C TRP A 48 -7.95 8.79 -25.69
N ILE A 49 -7.77 8.02 -24.62
CA ILE A 49 -8.14 6.60 -24.56
C ILE A 49 -9.64 6.42 -24.73
N VAL A 50 -10.46 7.25 -24.06
CA VAL A 50 -11.92 7.21 -24.20
C VAL A 50 -12.34 7.56 -25.63
N ALA A 51 -11.72 8.57 -26.25
CA ALA A 51 -12.04 8.98 -27.61
C ALA A 51 -11.66 7.94 -28.68
N HIS A 52 -10.57 7.18 -28.48
CA HIS A 52 -10.06 6.23 -29.47
C HIS A 52 -10.41 4.77 -29.18
N GLY A 53 -10.89 4.46 -27.97
CA GLY A 53 -11.27 3.10 -27.58
C GLY A 53 -10.10 2.13 -27.45
N GLN A 54 -8.87 2.62 -27.31
CA GLN A 54 -7.66 1.80 -27.20
C GLN A 54 -6.61 2.43 -26.28
N VAL A 55 -5.77 1.60 -25.67
CA VAL A 55 -4.59 2.05 -24.92
C VAL A 55 -3.42 2.16 -25.89
N PRO A 56 -2.75 3.32 -26.00
CA PRO A 56 -1.69 3.50 -26.98
C PRO A 56 -0.44 2.71 -26.58
N SER A 57 0.27 2.20 -27.60
CA SER A 57 1.58 1.55 -27.46
C SER A 57 2.75 2.50 -27.75
N THR A 58 2.46 3.75 -28.04
CA THR A 58 3.42 4.81 -28.37
C THR A 58 3.02 6.12 -27.70
N ASP A 59 3.97 7.01 -27.51
CA ASP A 59 3.68 8.36 -27.03
C ASP A 59 2.89 9.15 -28.08
N VAL A 60 1.70 9.62 -27.69
CA VAL A 60 0.78 10.39 -28.55
C VAL A 60 0.63 11.86 -28.11
N LEU A 61 1.23 12.25 -26.98
CA LEU A 61 1.07 13.61 -26.41
C LEU A 61 2.36 14.44 -26.43
N SER A 62 3.52 13.81 -26.37
CA SER A 62 4.81 14.52 -26.33
C SER A 62 5.14 15.16 -27.67
N ALA A 63 5.43 16.46 -27.66
CA ALA A 63 5.81 17.20 -28.86
C ALA A 63 7.14 16.71 -29.48
N SER A 64 8.13 16.37 -28.64
CA SER A 64 9.49 16.00 -29.10
C SER A 64 9.72 14.50 -29.28
N PHE A 65 8.84 13.67 -28.71
CA PHE A 65 8.99 12.21 -28.66
C PHE A 65 7.78 11.46 -29.23
N ALA A 66 6.87 12.15 -29.92
CA ALA A 66 5.70 11.54 -30.56
C ALA A 66 6.08 10.30 -31.40
N GLY A 67 5.34 9.21 -31.21
CA GLY A 67 5.57 7.93 -31.89
C GLY A 67 6.61 7.02 -31.22
N SER A 68 7.30 7.48 -30.17
CA SER A 68 8.23 6.63 -29.42
C SER A 68 7.48 5.51 -28.68
N PRO A 69 8.03 4.29 -28.57
CA PRO A 69 7.39 3.20 -27.83
C PRO A 69 7.13 3.59 -26.36
N TRP A 70 5.91 3.40 -25.90
CA TRP A 70 5.52 3.71 -24.53
C TRP A 70 4.56 2.65 -24.00
N VAL A 71 4.74 2.28 -22.73
CA VAL A 71 3.88 1.33 -22.03
C VAL A 71 3.07 2.11 -21.02
N ASP A 72 1.84 2.46 -21.39
CA ASP A 72 0.92 3.20 -20.55
C ASP A 72 0.26 2.30 -19.48
N HIS A 73 1.08 1.90 -18.51
CA HIS A 73 0.72 1.00 -17.43
C HIS A 73 -0.30 1.57 -16.42
N GLU A 74 -0.71 2.85 -16.57
CA GLU A 74 -1.64 3.55 -15.68
C GLU A 74 -2.96 3.90 -16.38
N TRP A 75 -3.21 3.34 -17.57
CA TRP A 75 -4.35 3.66 -18.43
C TRP A 75 -5.70 3.62 -17.69
N LEU A 76 -5.92 2.66 -16.78
CA LEU A 76 -7.21 2.53 -16.11
C LEU A 76 -7.43 3.68 -15.11
N PHE A 77 -6.36 4.13 -14.44
CA PHE A 77 -6.42 5.30 -13.59
C PHE A 77 -6.74 6.54 -14.42
N GLN A 78 -6.08 6.70 -15.57
CA GLN A 78 -6.27 7.85 -16.46
C GLN A 78 -7.69 7.91 -16.99
N VAL A 79 -8.25 6.80 -17.45
CA VAL A 79 -9.66 6.70 -17.87
C VAL A 79 -10.60 7.05 -16.71
N ALA A 80 -10.38 6.46 -15.53
CA ALA A 80 -11.23 6.75 -14.36
C ALA A 80 -11.15 8.23 -13.95
N ALA A 81 -9.95 8.81 -13.90
CA ALA A 81 -9.73 10.21 -13.56
C ALA A 81 -10.38 11.14 -14.60
N HIS A 82 -10.21 10.86 -15.89
CA HIS A 82 -10.85 11.65 -16.95
C HIS A 82 -12.38 11.60 -16.82
N LEU A 83 -12.98 10.42 -16.67
CA LEU A 83 -14.43 10.27 -16.53
C LEU A 83 -14.97 11.00 -15.30
N ILE A 84 -14.29 10.89 -14.16
CA ILE A 84 -14.69 11.62 -12.93
C ILE A 84 -14.61 13.13 -13.14
N ARG A 85 -13.54 13.61 -13.78
CA ARG A 85 -13.34 15.03 -14.08
C ARG A 85 -14.40 15.55 -15.06
N ASP A 86 -14.78 14.76 -16.05
CA ASP A 86 -15.78 15.13 -17.05
C ASP A 86 -17.18 15.24 -16.42
N THR A 87 -17.53 14.34 -15.49
CA THR A 87 -18.86 14.34 -14.86
C THR A 87 -18.98 15.23 -13.63
N PHE A 88 -17.92 15.36 -12.81
CA PHE A 88 -17.95 16.02 -11.49
C PHE A 88 -16.93 17.16 -11.35
N GLY A 89 -16.18 17.48 -12.41
CA GLY A 89 -15.14 18.50 -12.36
C GLY A 89 -13.95 18.12 -11.47
N MET A 90 -13.16 19.13 -11.10
CA MET A 90 -11.98 18.93 -10.23
C MET A 90 -12.37 18.48 -8.82
N ASP A 91 -13.53 18.94 -8.32
CA ASP A 91 -14.05 18.53 -7.01
C ASP A 91 -14.30 17.02 -6.94
N GLY A 92 -14.72 16.41 -8.06
CA GLY A 92 -14.85 14.95 -8.17
C GLY A 92 -13.53 14.21 -7.96
N LEU A 93 -12.42 14.73 -8.48
CA LEU A 93 -11.10 14.14 -8.30
C LEU A 93 -10.59 14.30 -6.87
N ILE A 94 -10.84 15.45 -6.26
CA ILE A 94 -10.51 15.69 -4.84
C ILE A 94 -11.33 14.72 -3.97
N LEU A 95 -12.63 14.55 -4.26
CA LEU A 95 -13.48 13.60 -3.55
C LEU A 95 -12.99 12.15 -3.74
N MET A 96 -12.56 11.77 -4.94
CA MET A 96 -11.95 10.46 -5.19
C MET A 96 -10.73 10.25 -4.28
N GLN A 97 -9.82 11.22 -4.20
CA GLN A 97 -8.67 11.14 -3.30
C GLN A 97 -9.09 10.96 -1.84
N VAL A 98 -10.02 11.78 -1.35
CA VAL A 98 -10.55 11.69 0.02
C VAL A 98 -11.11 10.30 0.29
N VAL A 99 -11.95 9.77 -0.62
CA VAL A 99 -12.55 8.44 -0.50
C VAL A 99 -11.47 7.37 -0.45
N MET A 100 -10.46 7.41 -1.33
CA MET A 100 -9.40 6.39 -1.37
C MET A 100 -8.50 6.43 -0.13
N VAL A 101 -8.16 7.62 0.36
CA VAL A 101 -7.39 7.78 1.61
C VAL A 101 -8.19 7.27 2.80
N LEU A 102 -9.46 7.68 2.96
CA LEU A 102 -10.31 7.21 4.05
C LEU A 102 -10.55 5.70 3.97
N ALA A 103 -10.80 5.15 2.78
CA ALA A 103 -10.95 3.72 2.59
C ALA A 103 -9.70 2.95 3.02
N THR A 104 -8.50 3.48 2.76
CA THR A 104 -7.23 2.89 3.24
C THR A 104 -7.20 2.83 4.77
N PHE A 105 -7.50 3.94 5.45
CA PHE A 105 -7.53 3.98 6.92
C PHE A 105 -8.63 3.07 7.50
N ILE A 106 -9.80 3.01 6.88
CA ILE A 106 -10.91 2.16 7.32
C ILE A 106 -10.55 0.68 7.18
N VAL A 107 -9.99 0.25 6.04
CA VAL A 107 -9.60 -1.15 5.86
C VAL A 107 -8.47 -1.52 6.83
N LEU A 108 -7.50 -0.63 7.04
CA LEU A 108 -6.45 -0.83 8.05
C LEU A 108 -7.02 -0.91 9.47
N PHE A 109 -8.03 -0.09 9.78
CA PHE A 109 -8.72 -0.16 11.07
C PHE A 109 -9.42 -1.52 11.24
N LEU A 110 -10.18 -1.96 10.23
CA LEU A 110 -10.84 -3.28 10.23
C LEU A 110 -9.84 -4.43 10.36
N LEU A 111 -8.63 -4.26 9.83
CA LEU A 111 -7.53 -5.20 9.95
C LEU A 111 -6.97 -5.24 11.37
N CYS A 112 -6.71 -4.08 11.99
CA CYS A 112 -5.95 -3.96 13.25
C CYS A 112 -6.80 -3.78 14.53
N GLN A 113 -8.12 -3.60 14.42
CA GLN A 113 -8.97 -3.31 15.58
C GLN A 113 -8.93 -4.43 16.63
N HIS A 114 -8.60 -4.04 17.86
CA HIS A 114 -8.65 -4.88 19.06
C HIS A 114 -9.19 -4.04 20.21
N ARG A 115 -10.22 -4.53 20.92
CA ARG A 115 -11.00 -3.75 21.89
C ARG A 115 -10.16 -3.11 23.01
N ASP A 116 -9.03 -3.72 23.36
CA ASP A 116 -8.18 -3.28 24.46
C ASP A 116 -7.00 -2.39 24.02
N ARG A 117 -6.82 -2.13 22.71
CA ARG A 117 -5.64 -1.44 22.16
C ARG A 117 -5.97 -0.19 21.33
N TYR A 118 -7.16 0.41 21.48
CA TYR A 118 -7.56 1.54 20.64
C TYR A 118 -6.67 2.78 20.77
N LEU A 119 -6.18 3.11 21.97
CA LEU A 119 -5.29 4.27 22.15
C LEU A 119 -3.97 4.10 21.38
N ALA A 120 -3.38 2.89 21.42
CA ALA A 120 -2.20 2.57 20.64
C ALA A 120 -2.49 2.64 19.13
N LEU A 121 -3.65 2.12 18.70
CA LEU A 121 -4.08 2.18 17.30
C LEU A 121 -4.23 3.62 16.81
N ILE A 122 -4.87 4.49 17.59
CA ILE A 122 -5.05 5.91 17.26
C ILE A 122 -3.70 6.63 17.18
N GLY A 123 -2.80 6.38 18.14
CA GLY A 123 -1.45 6.95 18.11
C GLY A 123 -0.65 6.52 16.87
N LEU A 124 -0.70 5.23 16.53
CA LEU A 124 -0.08 4.71 15.31
C LEU A 124 -0.70 5.28 14.04
N PHE A 125 -2.03 5.43 14.00
CA PHE A 125 -2.73 6.01 12.86
C PHE A 125 -2.44 7.50 12.69
N PHE A 126 -2.24 8.23 13.79
CA PHE A 126 -1.77 9.60 13.75
C PHE A 126 -0.37 9.69 13.14
N LEU A 127 0.57 8.83 13.56
CA LEU A 127 1.91 8.77 12.96
C LEU A 127 1.86 8.39 11.47
N LEU A 128 1.02 7.41 11.11
CA LEU A 128 0.77 7.03 9.72
C LEU A 128 0.22 8.20 8.91
N PHE A 129 -0.77 8.93 9.43
CA PHE A 129 -1.31 10.12 8.80
C PHE A 129 -0.22 11.15 8.51
N GLN A 130 0.68 11.41 9.48
CA GLN A 130 1.77 12.36 9.29
C GLN A 130 2.75 11.94 8.18
N VAL A 131 2.94 10.64 7.94
CA VAL A 131 3.74 10.14 6.80
C VAL A 131 2.94 10.20 5.50
N TYR A 132 1.69 9.71 5.52
CA TYR A 132 0.87 9.52 4.33
C TYR A 132 0.41 10.84 3.71
N GLN A 133 0.17 11.89 4.49
CA GLN A 133 -0.25 13.20 3.95
C GLN A 133 0.71 13.80 2.91
N THR A 134 1.98 13.36 2.90
CA THR A 134 2.96 13.75 1.86
C THR A 134 2.64 13.20 0.47
N ARG A 135 1.69 12.26 0.38
CA ARG A 135 1.17 11.63 -0.84
C ARG A 135 -0.31 11.91 -1.07
N PHE A 136 -0.87 12.94 -0.42
CA PHE A 136 -2.23 13.41 -0.72
C PHE A 136 -2.21 14.25 -2.00
N THR A 137 -1.98 13.55 -3.11
CA THR A 137 -1.98 14.10 -4.46
C THR A 137 -2.77 13.16 -5.38
N ILE A 138 -3.47 13.74 -6.37
CA ILE A 138 -4.36 12.99 -7.28
C ILE A 138 -3.48 12.22 -8.25
N ARG A 139 -3.04 11.04 -7.80
CA ARG A 139 -2.10 10.17 -8.50
C ARG A 139 -2.53 8.70 -8.39
N PRO A 140 -2.05 7.85 -9.30
CA PRO A 140 -2.37 6.42 -9.27
C PRO A 140 -1.80 5.67 -8.04
N ASP A 141 -0.79 6.21 -7.36
CA ASP A 141 -0.15 5.54 -6.21
C ASP A 141 -1.06 5.45 -4.97
N ILE A 142 -2.01 6.36 -4.78
CA ILE A 142 -3.00 6.26 -3.68
C ILE A 142 -3.86 5.00 -3.80
N PHE A 143 -4.14 4.54 -5.04
CA PHE A 143 -4.82 3.28 -5.30
C PHE A 143 -3.93 2.10 -4.93
N SER A 144 -2.62 2.17 -5.19
CA SER A 144 -1.69 1.11 -4.78
C SER A 144 -1.59 0.95 -3.28
N ILE A 145 -1.60 2.07 -2.56
CA ILE A 145 -1.63 2.07 -1.10
C ILE A 145 -2.91 1.38 -0.59
N PHE A 146 -4.07 1.73 -1.16
CA PHE A 146 -5.34 1.08 -0.82
C PHE A 146 -5.32 -0.43 -1.13
N PHE A 147 -4.92 -0.82 -2.34
CA PHE A 147 -4.92 -2.22 -2.76
C PHE A 147 -3.91 -3.07 -1.97
N LEU A 148 -2.79 -2.50 -1.52
CA LEU A 148 -1.88 -3.19 -0.61
C LEU A 148 -2.59 -3.53 0.70
N VAL A 149 -3.25 -2.55 1.34
CA VAL A 149 -3.96 -2.74 2.61
C VAL A 149 -5.16 -3.69 2.45
N LEU A 150 -5.87 -3.60 1.33
CA LEU A 150 -6.96 -4.52 1.01
C LEU A 150 -6.44 -5.96 0.82
N SER A 151 -5.33 -6.14 0.12
CA SER A 151 -4.69 -7.45 -0.06
C SER A 151 -4.21 -8.03 1.26
N LEU A 152 -3.58 -7.21 2.12
CA LEU A 152 -3.23 -7.57 3.50
C LEU A 152 -4.45 -8.02 4.30
N TYR A 153 -5.57 -7.30 4.19
CA TYR A 153 -6.82 -7.65 4.85
C TYR A 153 -7.40 -8.99 4.37
N LEU A 154 -7.41 -9.22 3.05
CA LEU A 154 -7.91 -10.46 2.46
C LEU A 154 -7.06 -11.67 2.89
N LEU A 155 -5.73 -11.54 2.85
CA LEU A 155 -4.82 -12.59 3.30
C LEU A 155 -4.95 -12.86 4.81
N GLU A 156 -5.01 -11.82 5.63
CA GLU A 156 -5.06 -12.00 7.09
C GLU A 156 -6.42 -12.52 7.57
N ARG A 157 -7.51 -11.95 7.06
CA ARG A 157 -8.86 -12.18 7.62
C ARG A 157 -9.66 -13.19 6.82
N LYS A 158 -9.35 -13.39 5.54
CA LYS A 158 -10.22 -14.11 4.59
C LYS A 158 -9.54 -15.28 3.90
N LEU A 159 -8.25 -15.56 4.09
CA LEU A 159 -7.55 -16.70 3.45
C LEU A 159 -8.22 -18.06 3.70
N GLY A 160 -8.90 -18.25 4.83
CA GLY A 160 -9.69 -19.45 5.12
C GLY A 160 -10.99 -19.57 4.29
N ARG A 161 -11.37 -18.54 3.54
CA ARG A 161 -12.60 -18.52 2.72
C ARG A 161 -12.26 -18.79 1.26
N ALA A 162 -13.01 -19.67 0.61
CA ALA A 162 -12.77 -20.04 -0.80
C ALA A 162 -12.85 -18.83 -1.76
N TRP A 163 -13.72 -17.85 -1.47
CA TRP A 163 -13.85 -16.62 -2.26
C TRP A 163 -12.62 -15.69 -2.20
N CYS A 164 -11.67 -15.93 -1.29
CA CYS A 164 -10.45 -15.13 -1.20
C CYS A 164 -9.63 -15.19 -2.50
N VAL A 165 -9.59 -16.35 -3.17
CA VAL A 165 -8.86 -16.52 -4.44
C VAL A 165 -9.41 -15.59 -5.54
N PRO A 166 -10.70 -15.65 -5.92
CA PRO A 166 -11.24 -14.73 -6.93
C PRO A 166 -11.22 -13.27 -6.47
N ALA A 167 -11.36 -12.96 -5.16
CA ALA A 167 -11.23 -11.59 -4.69
C ALA A 167 -9.81 -11.03 -4.87
N MET A 168 -8.78 -11.80 -4.49
CA MET A 168 -7.38 -11.42 -4.71
C MET A 168 -7.05 -11.27 -6.20
N PHE A 169 -7.60 -12.15 -7.04
CA PHE A 169 -7.48 -12.01 -8.50
C PHE A 169 -8.05 -10.68 -8.98
N LEU A 170 -9.31 -10.37 -8.65
CA LEU A 170 -9.96 -9.13 -9.09
C LEU A 170 -9.24 -7.88 -8.58
N VAL A 171 -8.84 -7.87 -7.30
CA VAL A 171 -8.05 -6.78 -6.72
C VAL A 171 -6.76 -6.57 -7.51
N GLN A 172 -6.04 -7.65 -7.83
CA GLN A 172 -4.78 -7.55 -8.57
C GLN A 172 -5.00 -7.12 -10.03
N VAL A 173 -6.06 -7.57 -10.71
CA VAL A 173 -6.39 -7.15 -12.08
C VAL A 173 -6.64 -5.65 -12.11
N VAL A 174 -7.44 -5.11 -11.18
CA VAL A 174 -7.67 -3.66 -11.12
C VAL A 174 -6.37 -2.94 -10.79
N TRP A 175 -5.60 -3.43 -9.81
CA TRP A 175 -4.36 -2.79 -9.37
C TRP A 175 -3.31 -2.72 -10.50
N THR A 176 -3.08 -3.81 -11.22
CA THR A 176 -2.05 -3.86 -12.28
C THR A 176 -2.32 -2.95 -13.47
N ASN A 177 -3.58 -2.54 -13.67
CA ASN A 177 -3.96 -1.59 -14.71
C ASN A 177 -4.04 -0.14 -14.19
N MET A 178 -3.99 0.05 -12.88
CA MET A 178 -4.00 1.37 -12.24
C MET A 178 -2.60 1.92 -12.00
N HIS A 179 -1.64 1.07 -11.57
CA HIS A 179 -0.31 1.54 -11.17
C HIS A 179 0.74 0.43 -11.15
N GLY A 180 1.99 0.78 -11.44
CA GLY A 180 3.12 -0.16 -11.51
C GLY A 180 3.51 -0.79 -10.17
N TYR A 181 3.07 -0.27 -9.04
CA TYR A 181 3.33 -0.88 -7.72
C TYR A 181 2.48 -2.14 -7.46
N SER A 182 1.69 -2.61 -8.43
CA SER A 182 1.00 -3.90 -8.38
C SER A 182 1.94 -5.08 -8.09
N ILE A 183 3.23 -4.96 -8.41
CA ILE A 183 4.26 -5.94 -8.05
C ILE A 183 4.36 -6.18 -6.54
N LEU A 184 3.98 -5.19 -5.71
CA LEU A 184 3.92 -5.34 -4.25
C LEU A 184 2.84 -6.33 -3.81
N GLY A 185 1.76 -6.49 -4.59
CA GLY A 185 0.75 -7.53 -4.36
C GLY A 185 1.33 -8.94 -4.52
N VAL A 186 2.16 -9.16 -5.55
CA VAL A 186 2.90 -10.43 -5.75
C VAL A 186 3.88 -10.66 -4.61
N LEU A 187 4.67 -9.64 -4.25
CA LEU A 187 5.63 -9.69 -3.14
C LEU A 187 4.94 -10.04 -1.82
N LEU A 188 3.78 -9.43 -1.54
CA LEU A 188 3.00 -9.68 -0.32
C LEU A 188 2.61 -11.16 -0.18
N VAL A 189 2.03 -11.75 -1.23
CA VAL A 189 1.62 -13.16 -1.22
C VAL A 189 2.84 -14.08 -1.15
N PHE A 190 3.93 -13.73 -1.85
CA PHE A 190 5.18 -14.45 -1.80
C PHE A 190 5.76 -14.50 -0.37
N LEU A 191 5.83 -13.37 0.32
CA LEU A 191 6.34 -13.31 1.70
C LEU A 191 5.46 -14.11 2.66
N TRP A 192 4.15 -14.14 2.43
CA TRP A 192 3.22 -14.96 3.19
C TRP A 192 3.45 -16.46 2.99
N ALA A 193 3.66 -16.88 1.73
CA ALA A 193 3.97 -18.26 1.37
C ALA A 193 5.34 -18.69 1.92
N LEU A 194 6.34 -17.82 1.78
CA LEU A 194 7.69 -18.04 2.32
C LEU A 194 7.66 -18.20 3.84
N ALA A 195 6.89 -17.37 4.55
CA ALA A 195 6.71 -17.50 6.00
C ALA A 195 6.12 -18.86 6.40
N ASP A 196 5.14 -19.37 5.64
CA ASP A 196 4.55 -20.68 5.91
C ASP A 196 5.53 -21.82 5.63
N VAL A 197 6.34 -21.72 4.58
CA VAL A 197 7.40 -22.70 4.25
C VAL A 197 8.49 -22.71 5.33
N ILE A 198 9.02 -21.54 5.72
CA ILE A 198 10.04 -21.41 6.78
C ILE A 198 9.55 -22.07 8.06
N ARG A 199 8.29 -21.81 8.46
CA ARG A 199 7.71 -22.39 9.67
C ARG A 199 7.59 -23.92 9.63
N ARG A 200 7.32 -24.49 8.45
CA ARG A 200 7.21 -25.95 8.27
C ARG A 200 8.58 -26.65 8.17
N ARG A 201 9.61 -25.97 7.66
CA ARG A 201 10.89 -26.59 7.28
C ARG A 201 12.05 -26.29 8.23
N LEU A 202 12.05 -25.14 8.90
CA LEU A 202 13.18 -24.72 9.72
C LEU A 202 12.94 -24.96 11.22
N PRO A 203 13.99 -25.29 11.99
CA PRO A 203 13.90 -25.46 13.44
C PRO A 203 13.76 -24.11 14.14
N LEU A 204 12.55 -23.56 14.16
CA LEU A 204 12.24 -22.33 14.89
C LEU A 204 12.08 -22.58 16.39
N PRO A 205 12.33 -21.57 17.25
CA PRO A 205 12.02 -21.62 18.67
C PRO A 205 10.60 -22.12 18.91
N ARG A 206 10.39 -22.97 19.94
CA ARG A 206 9.07 -23.59 20.21
C ARG A 206 7.95 -22.54 20.28
N THR A 207 8.21 -21.41 20.93
CA THR A 207 7.25 -20.32 21.10
C THR A 207 6.85 -19.61 19.79
N TRP A 208 7.71 -19.65 18.76
CA TRP A 208 7.39 -19.12 17.42
C TRP A 208 6.55 -20.12 16.63
N ARG A 209 6.62 -21.41 16.99
CA ARG A 209 5.89 -22.52 16.37
C ARG A 209 4.51 -22.76 16.99
N GLU A 210 4.31 -22.32 18.24
CA GLU A 210 3.01 -22.35 18.96
C GLU A 210 1.94 -21.45 18.32
N LEU A 211 2.33 -20.54 17.42
CA LEU A 211 1.40 -19.78 16.60
C LEU A 211 0.83 -20.68 15.49
N PRO A 212 -0.51 -20.85 15.42
CA PRO A 212 -1.14 -21.90 14.62
C PRO A 212 -0.68 -21.88 13.17
N ALA A 213 -0.22 -23.04 12.70
CA ALA A 213 0.06 -23.29 11.29
C ALA A 213 -1.17 -22.96 10.43
N LEU A 214 -0.95 -22.53 9.17
CA LEU A 214 -2.05 -22.54 8.22
C LEU A 214 -2.51 -23.99 8.08
N ASP A 215 -3.81 -24.22 8.19
CA ASP A 215 -4.39 -25.52 7.90
C ASP A 215 -4.07 -25.93 6.45
N ALA A 216 -4.23 -27.22 6.13
CA ALA A 216 -3.90 -27.74 4.81
C ALA A 216 -4.65 -27.00 3.68
N ASP A 217 -5.90 -26.63 3.95
CA ASP A 217 -6.74 -25.91 3.00
C ASP A 217 -6.28 -24.47 2.77
N ALA A 218 -5.91 -23.74 3.83
CA ALA A 218 -5.39 -22.38 3.74
C ALA A 218 -4.01 -22.35 3.09
N HIS A 219 -3.17 -23.37 3.31
CA HIS A 219 -1.91 -23.52 2.58
C HIS A 219 -2.14 -23.74 1.08
N ARG A 220 -3.05 -24.65 0.70
CA ARG A 220 -3.42 -24.86 -0.70
C ARG A 220 -4.02 -23.58 -1.31
N ARG A 221 -4.91 -22.91 -0.58
CA ARG A 221 -5.51 -21.63 -1.00
C ARG A 221 -4.45 -20.55 -1.18
N LEU A 222 -3.44 -20.47 -0.32
CA LEU A 222 -2.35 -19.52 -0.47
C LEU A 222 -1.57 -19.75 -1.78
N GLY A 223 -1.30 -21.00 -2.13
CA GLY A 223 -0.73 -21.36 -3.44
C GLY A 223 -1.63 -20.93 -4.61
N LEU A 224 -2.95 -21.13 -4.51
CA LEU A 224 -3.90 -20.68 -5.52
C LEU A 224 -3.98 -19.15 -5.61
N VAL A 225 -3.92 -18.43 -4.48
CA VAL A 225 -3.85 -16.97 -4.45
C VAL A 225 -2.58 -16.50 -5.14
N PHE A 226 -1.44 -17.14 -4.90
CA PHE A 226 -0.18 -16.78 -5.56
C PHE A 226 -0.28 -16.91 -7.08
N ILE A 227 -0.79 -18.05 -7.57
CA ILE A 227 -1.01 -18.27 -9.01
C ILE A 227 -1.98 -17.23 -9.57
N ALA A 228 -3.09 -16.97 -8.87
CA ALA A 228 -4.10 -16.02 -9.30
C ALA A 228 -3.55 -14.59 -9.40
N VAL A 229 -2.81 -14.13 -8.38
CA VAL A 229 -2.19 -12.79 -8.36
C VAL A 229 -1.13 -12.67 -9.45
N VAL A 230 -0.29 -13.70 -9.67
CA VAL A 230 0.68 -13.67 -10.79
C VAL A 230 -0.05 -13.59 -12.13
N ALA A 231 -1.06 -14.43 -12.36
CA ALA A 231 -1.83 -14.45 -13.60
C ALA A 231 -2.56 -13.12 -13.86
N ALA A 232 -3.10 -12.49 -12.81
CA ALA A 232 -3.80 -11.22 -12.90
C ALA A 232 -2.94 -10.08 -13.48
N ASN A 233 -1.61 -10.09 -13.28
CA ASN A 233 -0.72 -9.07 -13.84
C ASN A 233 -0.65 -9.08 -15.38
N PHE A 234 -1.04 -10.18 -16.01
CA PHE A 234 -1.10 -10.31 -17.48
C PHE A 234 -2.47 -9.93 -18.06
N VAL A 235 -3.45 -9.61 -17.20
CA VAL A 235 -4.80 -9.22 -17.61
C VAL A 235 -4.83 -7.72 -17.85
N GLY A 236 -4.79 -7.34 -19.11
CA GLY A 236 -4.88 -5.94 -19.53
C GLY A 236 -4.52 -5.79 -21.01
N PRO A 237 -4.82 -4.63 -21.61
CA PRO A 237 -4.56 -4.36 -23.03
C PRO A 237 -3.08 -4.43 -23.39
N LEU A 238 -2.18 -4.20 -22.43
CA LEU A 238 -0.72 -4.24 -22.61
C LEU A 238 -0.11 -5.64 -22.41
N GLY A 239 -0.90 -6.62 -21.94
CA GLY A 239 -0.47 -8.00 -21.70
C GLY A 239 0.88 -8.12 -21.00
N VAL A 240 1.82 -8.82 -21.66
CA VAL A 240 3.17 -9.07 -21.14
C VAL A 240 4.00 -7.79 -20.97
N ALA A 241 3.82 -6.79 -21.85
CA ALA A 241 4.57 -5.54 -21.77
C ALA A 241 4.22 -4.76 -20.49
N GLY A 242 2.92 -4.71 -20.14
CA GLY A 242 2.45 -4.13 -18.89
C GLY A 242 2.94 -4.92 -17.66
N ALA A 243 2.79 -6.25 -17.68
CA ALA A 243 3.22 -7.12 -16.57
C ALA A 243 4.72 -6.98 -16.24
N LEU A 244 5.57 -6.84 -17.25
CA LEU A 244 7.02 -6.72 -17.09
C LEU A 244 7.50 -5.28 -16.88
N TYR A 245 6.63 -4.27 -17.03
CA TYR A 245 7.02 -2.86 -16.92
C TYR A 245 7.69 -2.52 -15.58
N PRO A 246 7.13 -2.87 -14.40
CA PRO A 246 7.76 -2.56 -13.12
C PRO A 246 9.15 -3.20 -12.97
N VAL A 247 9.31 -4.42 -13.50
CA VAL A 247 10.58 -5.16 -13.51
C VAL A 247 11.62 -4.44 -14.39
N LYS A 248 11.22 -4.00 -15.58
CA LYS A 248 12.08 -3.23 -16.49
C LYS A 248 12.54 -1.92 -15.86
N ILE A 249 11.66 -1.21 -15.15
CA ILE A 249 12.03 0.03 -14.45
C ILE A 249 13.04 -0.25 -13.33
N LEU A 250 12.83 -1.27 -12.51
CA LEU A 250 13.75 -1.64 -11.43
C LEU A 250 15.17 -1.93 -11.94
N PHE A 251 15.30 -2.64 -13.06
CA PHE A 251 16.60 -2.95 -13.66
C PHE A 251 17.14 -1.81 -14.55
N GLY A 252 16.28 -1.01 -15.17
CA GLY A 252 16.64 0.13 -16.02
C GLY A 252 17.10 1.36 -15.26
N MET A 253 16.68 1.52 -14.00
CA MET A 253 17.21 2.53 -13.07
C MET A 253 18.73 2.39 -12.82
N ALA A 254 19.33 1.24 -13.12
CA ALA A 254 20.77 1.00 -13.00
C ALA A 254 21.58 1.41 -14.26
N GLY A 255 20.94 1.92 -15.31
CA GLY A 255 21.58 2.36 -16.56
C GLY A 255 21.43 3.86 -16.85
N ASP A 256 21.46 4.24 -18.14
CA ASP A 256 21.48 5.64 -18.62
C ASP A 256 20.29 6.51 -18.16
N MET A 257 19.18 5.89 -17.73
CA MET A 257 18.02 6.58 -17.15
C MET A 257 18.28 7.13 -15.74
N GLY A 258 19.39 6.74 -15.09
CA GLY A 258 19.73 7.16 -13.72
C GLY A 258 19.84 8.68 -13.56
N VAL A 259 20.37 9.38 -14.58
CA VAL A 259 20.55 10.85 -14.55
C VAL A 259 19.21 11.59 -14.43
N PHE A 260 18.15 11.07 -15.05
CA PHE A 260 16.79 11.62 -14.92
C PHE A 260 16.24 11.41 -13.51
N PHE A 261 16.50 10.23 -12.92
CA PHE A 261 15.98 9.88 -11.61
C PHE A 261 16.67 10.61 -10.45
N GLU A 262 17.93 11.05 -10.62
CA GLU A 262 18.68 11.82 -9.60
C GLU A 262 18.03 13.17 -9.26
N HIS A 263 17.33 13.77 -10.23
CA HIS A 263 16.69 15.08 -10.05
C HIS A 263 15.26 14.99 -9.51
N ILE A 264 14.70 13.77 -9.40
CA ILE A 264 13.35 13.56 -8.87
C ILE A 264 13.44 13.48 -7.35
N THR A 265 12.98 14.54 -6.70
CA THR A 265 12.96 14.66 -5.23
C THR A 265 12.28 13.47 -4.54
N GLU A 266 11.23 12.91 -5.15
CA GLU A 266 10.49 11.75 -4.62
C GLU A 266 11.29 10.44 -4.58
N LEU A 267 12.37 10.34 -5.35
CA LEU A 267 13.26 9.18 -5.41
C LEU A 267 14.46 9.30 -4.46
N ALA A 268 14.63 10.45 -3.82
CA ALA A 268 15.67 10.64 -2.83
C ALA A 268 15.49 9.69 -1.64
N ARG A 269 16.61 9.31 -1.02
CA ARG A 269 16.60 8.43 0.16
C ARG A 269 15.91 9.11 1.35
N PRO A 270 15.02 8.40 2.07
CA PRO A 270 14.32 8.96 3.22
C PRO A 270 15.20 9.12 4.46
N VAL A 271 16.34 8.43 4.53
CA VAL A 271 17.30 8.56 5.64
C VAL A 271 18.70 8.51 5.06
N THR A 272 19.43 9.61 5.23
CA THR A 272 20.88 9.72 5.03
C THR A 272 21.59 9.78 6.38
N TRP A 273 22.92 9.57 6.38
CA TRP A 273 23.75 9.68 7.58
C TRP A 273 23.57 11.02 8.31
N ASP A 274 23.54 12.12 7.56
CA ASP A 274 23.36 13.47 8.14
C ASP A 274 21.96 13.69 8.72
N SER A 275 20.95 13.04 8.12
CA SER A 275 19.57 13.18 8.58
C SER A 275 19.21 12.19 9.67
N LEU A 276 20.08 11.25 10.05
CA LEU A 276 19.69 10.10 10.89
C LEU A 276 19.12 10.53 12.24
N PHE A 277 19.78 11.49 12.91
CA PHE A 277 19.36 12.03 14.21
C PHE A 277 18.55 13.34 14.13
N SER A 278 18.26 13.84 12.92
CA SER A 278 17.45 15.06 12.77
C SER A 278 15.95 14.80 13.00
N LEU A 279 15.18 15.84 13.29
CA LEU A 279 13.71 15.76 13.41
C LEU A 279 12.99 15.67 12.05
N VAL A 280 13.75 15.70 10.95
CA VAL A 280 13.18 15.53 9.61
C VAL A 280 12.58 14.13 9.50
N ARG A 281 11.30 14.06 9.10
CA ARG A 281 10.55 12.81 8.95
C ARG A 281 10.49 11.98 10.26
N TRP A 282 10.45 12.65 11.41
CA TRP A 282 10.35 11.99 12.71
C TRP A 282 9.18 10.98 12.83
N PRO A 283 7.98 11.16 12.21
CA PRO A 283 6.90 10.18 12.34
C PRO A 283 7.26 8.83 11.71
N TYR A 284 7.95 8.86 10.56
CA TYR A 284 8.47 7.66 9.89
C TYR A 284 9.51 6.96 10.76
N LYS A 285 10.46 7.71 11.34
CA LYS A 285 11.46 7.16 12.27
C LYS A 285 10.83 6.58 13.53
N ALA A 286 9.81 7.26 14.07
CA ALA A 286 9.05 6.77 15.21
C ALA A 286 8.37 5.44 14.90
N LEU A 287 7.78 5.27 13.71
CA LEU A 287 7.20 3.99 13.28
C LEU A 287 8.26 2.88 13.16
N ILE A 288 9.47 3.18 12.67
CA ILE A 288 10.59 2.20 12.66
C ILE A 288 10.93 1.79 14.10
N ILE A 289 11.10 2.75 15.00
CA ILE A 289 11.48 2.48 16.40
C ILE A 289 10.39 1.69 17.12
N LEU A 290 9.13 2.14 17.05
CA LEU A 290 8.00 1.49 17.72
C LEU A 290 7.77 0.07 17.22
N SER A 291 7.83 -0.15 15.89
CA SER A 291 7.69 -1.49 15.33
C SER A 291 8.87 -2.40 15.70
N THR A 292 10.11 -1.90 15.70
CA THR A 292 11.29 -2.64 16.19
C THR A 292 11.12 -3.01 17.66
N LEU A 293 10.75 -2.06 18.52
CA LEU A 293 10.51 -2.30 19.94
C LEU A 293 9.39 -3.34 20.16
N SER A 294 8.35 -3.33 19.33
CA SER A 294 7.27 -4.33 19.40
C SER A 294 7.80 -5.76 19.20
N PHE A 295 8.77 -5.96 18.30
CA PHE A 295 9.42 -7.25 18.10
C PHE A 295 10.36 -7.62 19.26
N ILE A 296 11.11 -6.65 19.81
CA ILE A 296 12.02 -6.90 20.94
C ILE A 296 11.23 -7.28 22.19
N LEU A 297 10.19 -6.52 22.53
CA LEU A 297 9.36 -6.78 23.70
C LEU A 297 8.57 -8.09 23.56
N ASN A 298 8.17 -8.46 22.35
CA ASN A 298 7.47 -9.71 22.05
C ASN A 298 8.35 -10.76 21.38
N TRP A 299 9.68 -10.75 21.63
CA TRP A 299 10.63 -11.59 20.89
C TRP A 299 10.33 -13.10 20.96
N ARG A 300 9.61 -13.54 22.00
CA ARG A 300 9.16 -14.93 22.13
C ARG A 300 7.96 -15.29 21.27
N ARG A 301 7.17 -14.33 20.80
CA ARG A 301 5.90 -14.51 20.07
C ARG A 301 5.91 -13.90 18.66
N VAL A 302 7.09 -13.73 18.07
CA VAL A 302 7.22 -13.12 16.74
C VAL A 302 6.67 -14.07 15.68
N ARG A 303 5.76 -13.56 14.84
CA ARG A 303 5.36 -14.25 13.60
C ARG A 303 6.41 -14.01 12.54
N VAL A 304 6.88 -15.10 11.92
CA VAL A 304 7.81 -15.05 10.78
C VAL A 304 7.27 -14.15 9.66
N CYS A 305 5.97 -14.24 9.36
CA CYS A 305 5.35 -13.39 8.33
C CYS A 305 5.47 -11.90 8.67
N ASP A 306 5.19 -11.50 9.92
CA ASP A 306 5.30 -10.10 10.36
C ASP A 306 6.75 -9.59 10.23
N LEU A 307 7.73 -10.42 10.60
CA LEU A 307 9.14 -10.07 10.48
C LEU A 307 9.58 -9.92 9.02
N LEU A 308 9.17 -10.84 8.14
CA LEU A 308 9.48 -10.79 6.71
C LEU A 308 8.84 -9.58 6.03
N LEU A 309 7.56 -9.31 6.33
CA LEU A 309 6.87 -8.12 5.83
C LEU A 309 7.56 -6.85 6.30
N TRP A 310 7.85 -6.76 7.60
CA TRP A 310 8.54 -5.60 8.17
C TRP A 310 9.90 -5.37 7.52
N ALA A 311 10.73 -6.42 7.40
CA ALA A 311 12.07 -6.32 6.83
C ALA A 311 12.04 -5.94 5.34
N ALA A 312 11.18 -6.58 4.55
CA ALA A 312 11.07 -6.32 3.11
C ALA A 312 10.56 -4.90 2.84
N PHE A 313 9.51 -4.47 3.54
CA PHE A 313 8.95 -3.13 3.35
C PHE A 313 9.83 -2.04 3.95
N LEU A 314 10.61 -2.31 5.01
CA LEU A 314 11.61 -1.38 5.52
C LEU A 314 12.74 -1.19 4.50
N ALA A 315 13.27 -2.28 3.94
CA ALA A 315 14.28 -2.20 2.90
C ALA A 315 13.76 -1.42 1.69
N PHE A 316 12.53 -1.71 1.26
CA PHE A 316 11.86 -0.98 0.18
C PHE A 316 11.66 0.50 0.50
N SER A 317 11.22 0.84 1.71
CA SER A 317 10.99 2.25 2.08
C SER A 317 12.28 3.05 2.12
N LEU A 318 13.40 2.45 2.53
CA LEU A 318 14.71 3.12 2.57
C LEU A 318 15.29 3.46 1.18
N THR A 319 14.71 2.95 0.09
CA THR A 319 15.18 3.26 -1.27
C THR A 319 14.71 4.62 -1.78
N ALA A 320 13.50 5.06 -1.42
CA ALA A 320 12.90 6.30 -1.93
C ALA A 320 11.86 6.88 -0.97
N LEU A 321 11.76 8.22 -0.93
CA LEU A 321 10.79 8.97 -0.14
C LEU A 321 9.34 8.51 -0.39
N ARG A 322 8.96 8.30 -1.66
CA ARG A 322 7.61 7.83 -2.02
C ARG A 322 7.26 6.44 -1.46
N ASN A 323 8.26 5.66 -1.04
CA ASN A 323 8.05 4.31 -0.50
C ASN A 323 7.77 4.30 1.02
N MET A 324 7.97 5.42 1.73
CA MET A 324 7.79 5.50 3.19
C MET A 324 6.39 5.09 3.65
N THR A 325 5.36 5.49 2.91
CA THR A 325 3.96 5.19 3.28
C THR A 325 3.67 3.70 3.30
N TYR A 326 4.24 2.93 2.37
CA TYR A 326 4.07 1.48 2.30
C TYR A 326 4.62 0.79 3.56
N PHE A 327 5.82 1.19 4.01
CA PHE A 327 6.35 0.71 5.29
C PHE A 327 5.54 1.20 6.48
N ALA A 328 5.10 2.47 6.51
CA ALA A 328 4.32 3.01 7.61
C ALA A 328 3.04 2.17 7.88
N LEU A 329 2.35 1.73 6.82
CA LEU A 329 1.19 0.84 6.89
C LEU A 329 1.53 -0.52 7.49
N ILE A 330 2.62 -1.14 7.01
CA ILE A 330 3.11 -2.42 7.53
C ILE A 330 3.57 -2.28 8.99
N ALA A 331 4.26 -1.20 9.34
CA ALA A 331 4.71 -0.91 10.69
C ALA A 331 3.51 -0.81 11.67
N CYS A 332 2.44 -0.10 11.29
CA CYS A 332 1.21 -0.06 12.08
C CYS A 332 0.59 -1.46 12.22
N PHE A 333 0.50 -2.21 11.11
CA PHE A 333 -0.05 -3.57 11.10
C PHE A 333 0.70 -4.51 12.04
N VAL A 334 2.03 -4.63 11.92
CA VAL A 334 2.83 -5.55 12.74
C VAL A 334 2.90 -5.11 14.20
N THR A 335 2.95 -3.80 14.48
CA THR A 335 3.00 -3.28 15.86
C THR A 335 1.71 -3.60 16.62
N MET A 336 0.55 -3.51 15.97
CA MET A 336 -0.74 -3.84 16.61
C MET A 336 -0.91 -5.35 16.86
N ARG A 337 -0.13 -6.15 16.12
CA ARG A 337 -0.20 -7.60 16.05
C ARG A 337 0.74 -8.31 17.02
N ASN A 338 1.91 -7.73 17.26
CA ASN A 338 2.83 -8.10 18.34
C ASN A 338 2.22 -7.71 19.69
#